data_AF-A0A0R2B1W2-F1
#
_entry.id   AF-A0A0R2B1W2-F1
#
_cell.length_a   1.000
_cell.length_b   1.000
_cell.length_c   1.000
_cell.angle_alpha   90.00
_cell.angle_beta   90.00
_cell.angle_gamma   90.00
#
_symmetry.space_group_name_H-M   'P 1'
#
loop_
_entity.id
_entity.type
_entity.pdbx_description
1 polymer ?
#
loop_
_entity_poly.entity_id
_entity_poly.type
_entity_poly.pdbx_seq_one_letter_code
_entity_poly.pdbx_strand_id
1 'polypeptide(L)'
;MTDPENDWAYQDMSEKIDRITDERNDALNRLDDVHAELIDTRLENDHLKTKLEMSSVINVTPAIKAWAINRKLDTADPSRQLNKLTEEVGELAEGFNKKKPDQIKDSLGDMYVVMTIFAMQLGLDIEDCISVAYEVIKDREGEMVDGAFGKMGD
;
A
#
# COMPACT_ATOMS: atom_id res chain seq x y z
N MET A 1 68.34 -36.51 9.02
CA MET A 1 67.47 -37.20 9.99
C MET A 1 66.85 -36.09 10.82
N THR A 2 65.57 -35.79 10.64
CA THR A 2 64.89 -34.73 11.40
C THR A 2 64.74 -35.18 12.85
N ASP A 3 64.92 -34.23 13.77
CA ASP A 3 64.82 -34.48 15.22
C ASP A 3 63.38 -34.91 15.58
N PRO A 4 63.17 -36.12 16.13
CA PRO A 4 61.86 -36.60 16.54
C PRO A 4 61.14 -35.68 17.52
N GLU A 5 61.89 -34.88 18.31
CA GLU A 5 61.31 -33.92 19.25
C GLU A 5 60.67 -32.70 18.58
N ASN A 6 61.02 -32.39 17.33
CA ASN A 6 60.40 -31.29 16.61
C ASN A 6 59.07 -31.72 15.97
N ASP A 7 58.98 -32.98 15.53
CA ASP A 7 57.85 -33.52 14.77
C ASP A 7 56.55 -33.61 15.60
N TRP A 8 56.64 -34.02 16.88
CA TRP A 8 55.48 -34.07 17.78
C TRP A 8 54.95 -32.67 18.14
N ALA A 9 55.83 -31.69 18.28
CA ALA A 9 55.44 -30.31 18.59
C ALA A 9 54.72 -29.66 17.39
N TYR A 10 55.13 -29.98 16.15
CA TYR A 10 54.40 -29.58 14.95
C TYR A 10 53.04 -30.27 14.84
N GLN A 11 52.94 -31.55 15.18
CA GLN A 11 51.66 -32.28 15.18
C GLN A 11 50.67 -31.72 16.22
N ASP A 12 51.10 -31.50 17.46
CA ASP A 12 50.26 -30.89 18.52
C ASP A 12 49.80 -29.46 18.15
N MET A 13 50.68 -28.67 17.51
CA MET A 13 50.29 -27.35 17.01
C MET A 13 49.29 -27.43 15.86
N SER A 14 49.46 -28.38 14.93
CA SER A 14 48.53 -28.60 13.82
C SER A 14 47.14 -28.99 14.34
N GLU A 15 47.05 -29.92 15.29
CA GLU A 15 45.77 -30.34 15.89
C GLU A 15 45.06 -29.17 16.60
N LYS A 16 45.81 -28.27 17.25
CA LYS A 16 45.24 -27.05 17.85
C LYS A 16 44.69 -26.10 16.80
N ILE A 17 45.38 -25.92 15.67
CA ILE A 17 44.93 -25.08 14.56
C ILE A 17 43.67 -25.66 13.92
N ASP A 18 43.62 -26.98 13.70
CA ASP A 18 42.45 -27.66 13.14
C ASP A 18 41.24 -27.49 14.05
N ARG A 19 41.39 -27.71 15.36
CA ARG A 19 40.30 -27.49 16.33
C ARG A 19 39.79 -26.04 16.32
N ILE A 20 40.69 -25.06 16.29
CA ILE A 20 40.29 -23.63 16.19
C ILE A 20 39.56 -23.35 14.87
N THR A 21 40.01 -23.97 13.79
CA THR A 21 39.40 -23.83 12.45
C THR A 21 38.00 -24.43 12.42
N ASP A 22 37.81 -25.60 13.02
CA ASP A 22 36.51 -26.27 13.15
C ASP A 22 35.57 -25.45 14.03
N GLU A 23 36.01 -24.98 15.19
CA GLU A 23 35.22 -24.10 16.07
C GLU A 23 34.79 -22.82 15.36
N ARG A 24 35.68 -22.21 14.56
CA ARG A 24 35.36 -21.04 13.73
C ARG A 24 34.31 -21.38 12.67
N ASN A 25 34.46 -22.50 11.95
CA ASN A 25 33.54 -22.89 10.89
C ASN A 25 32.14 -23.20 11.46
N ASP A 26 32.07 -23.88 12.61
CA ASP A 26 30.82 -24.11 13.33
C ASP A 26 30.16 -22.80 13.75
N ALA A 27 30.94 -21.83 14.22
CA ALA A 27 30.42 -20.51 14.58
C ALA A 27 29.89 -19.75 13.35
N LEU A 28 30.56 -19.85 12.20
CA LEU A 28 30.11 -19.25 10.94
C LEU A 28 28.80 -19.88 10.45
N ASN A 29 28.69 -21.21 10.46
CA ASN A 29 27.45 -21.89 10.06
C ASN A 29 26.27 -21.45 10.94
N ARG A 30 26.47 -21.35 12.25
CA ARG A 30 25.43 -20.84 13.16
C ARG A 30 25.05 -19.39 12.86
N LEU A 31 26.00 -18.56 12.45
CA LEU A 31 25.73 -17.17 12.08
C LEU A 31 24.90 -17.10 10.79
N ASP A 32 25.20 -17.95 9.81
CA ASP A 32 24.43 -18.05 8.56
C ASP A 32 22.99 -18.49 8.81
N ASP A 33 22.78 -19.48 9.69
CA ASP A 33 21.44 -19.93 10.10
C ASP A 33 20.64 -18.79 10.74
N VAL A 34 21.24 -18.05 11.68
CA VAL A 34 20.59 -16.89 12.33
C VAL A 34 20.30 -15.79 11.33
N HIS A 35 21.19 -15.56 10.37
CA HIS A 35 20.98 -14.55 9.33
C HIS A 35 19.82 -14.93 8.40
N ALA A 36 19.69 -16.20 8.03
CA ALA A 36 18.56 -16.70 7.25
C ALA A 36 17.22 -16.51 8.01
N GLU A 37 17.18 -16.84 9.30
CA GLU A 37 16.00 -16.65 10.15
C GLU A 37 15.61 -15.17 10.29
N LEU A 38 16.61 -14.28 10.43
CA LEU A 38 16.40 -12.82 10.49
C LEU A 38 15.80 -12.28 9.18
N ILE A 39 16.28 -12.76 8.03
CA ILE A 39 15.76 -12.38 6.72
C ILE A 39 14.30 -12.82 6.59
N ASP A 40 13.99 -14.08 6.91
CA ASP A 40 12.63 -14.62 6.80
C ASP A 40 11.64 -13.84 7.71
N THR A 41 12.05 -13.62 8.95
CA THR A 41 11.29 -12.80 9.92
C THR A 41 11.04 -11.39 9.37
N ARG A 42 12.03 -10.78 8.70
CA ARG A 42 11.88 -9.44 8.13
C ARG A 42 10.91 -9.43 6.96
N LEU A 43 10.98 -10.42 6.07
CA LEU A 43 10.06 -10.56 4.95
C LEU A 43 8.62 -10.75 5.42
N GLU A 44 8.39 -11.57 6.44
CA GLU A 44 7.07 -11.77 7.02
C GLU A 44 6.52 -10.48 7.64
N ASN A 45 7.35 -9.74 8.39
CA ASN A 45 6.97 -8.45 8.96
C ASN A 45 6.63 -7.39 7.89
N ASP A 46 7.39 -7.32 6.79
CA ASP A 46 7.12 -6.40 5.68
C ASP A 46 5.78 -6.76 4.98
N HIS A 47 5.49 -8.05 4.82
CA HIS A 47 4.20 -8.51 4.30
C HIS A 47 3.04 -8.16 5.24
N LEU A 48 3.19 -8.40 6.54
CA LEU A 48 2.19 -8.06 7.55
C LEU A 48 1.93 -6.56 7.61
N LYS A 49 2.98 -5.74 7.48
CA LYS A 49 2.86 -4.28 7.42
C LYS A 49 2.05 -3.84 6.20
N THR A 50 2.37 -4.38 5.02
CA THR A 50 1.63 -4.10 3.78
C THR A 50 0.16 -4.51 3.90
N LYS A 51 -0.11 -5.69 4.48
CA LYS A 51 -1.47 -6.18 4.73
C LYS A 51 -2.21 -5.31 5.74
N LEU A 52 -1.53 -4.84 6.78
CA LEU A 52 -2.11 -3.95 7.78
C LEU A 52 -2.47 -2.60 7.16
N GLU A 53 -1.58 -2.01 6.36
CA GLU A 53 -1.84 -0.77 5.61
C GLU A 53 -3.05 -0.95 4.67
N MET A 54 -3.11 -2.04 3.92
CA MET A 54 -4.25 -2.38 3.06
C MET A 54 -5.55 -2.59 3.85
N SER A 55 -5.48 -3.21 5.03
CA SER A 55 -6.64 -3.44 5.90
C SER A 55 -7.12 -2.19 6.64
N SER A 56 -6.23 -1.20 6.82
CA SER A 56 -6.53 0.07 7.47
C SER A 56 -7.40 0.98 6.60
N VAL A 57 -7.43 0.72 5.28
CA VAL A 57 -8.39 1.32 4.36
C VAL A 57 -9.70 0.55 4.48
N ILE A 58 -10.66 1.11 5.23
CA ILE A 58 -12.02 0.57 5.23
C ILE A 58 -12.59 0.77 3.82
N ASN A 59 -12.56 -0.29 3.01
CA ASN A 59 -13.20 -0.29 1.69
C ASN A 59 -14.71 -0.53 1.85
N VAL A 60 -15.48 0.56 1.94
CA VAL A 60 -16.96 0.53 2.03
C VAL A 60 -17.64 0.37 0.65
N THR A 61 -16.88 0.42 -0.44
CA THR A 61 -17.40 0.40 -1.82
C THR A 61 -18.23 -0.86 -2.14
N PRO A 62 -17.83 -2.07 -1.72
CA PRO A 62 -18.67 -3.26 -1.86
C PRO A 62 -20.02 -3.13 -1.15
N ALA A 63 -20.06 -2.48 0.01
CA ALA A 63 -21.30 -2.25 0.75
C ALA A 63 -22.22 -1.23 0.04
N ILE A 64 -21.65 -0.18 -0.56
CA ILE A 64 -22.38 0.79 -1.40
C ILE A 64 -22.99 0.08 -2.61
N LYS A 65 -22.17 -0.71 -3.34
CA LYS A 65 -22.62 -1.51 -4.50
C LYS A 65 -23.78 -2.43 -4.12
N ALA A 66 -23.66 -3.17 -3.01
CA ALA A 66 -24.74 -4.02 -2.50
C ALA A 66 -26.00 -3.23 -2.13
N TRP A 67 -25.85 -2.08 -1.47
CA TRP A 67 -26.97 -1.21 -1.10
C TRP A 67 -27.76 -0.71 -2.33
N ALA A 68 -27.06 -0.38 -3.41
CA ALA A 68 -27.65 0.08 -4.68
C ALA A 68 -28.38 -1.04 -5.41
N ILE A 69 -27.78 -2.23 -5.51
CA ILE A 69 -28.39 -3.43 -6.13
C ILE A 69 -29.69 -3.81 -5.40
N ASN A 70 -29.66 -3.81 -4.07
CA ASN A 70 -30.82 -4.13 -3.24
C ASN A 70 -32.00 -3.19 -3.47
N ARG A 71 -31.76 -1.99 -4.00
CA ARG A 71 -32.76 -0.95 -4.29
C ARG A 71 -33.04 -0.78 -5.78
N LYS A 72 -32.46 -1.61 -6.65
CA LYS A 72 -32.55 -1.49 -8.11
C LYS A 72 -32.08 -0.13 -8.63
N LEU A 73 -31.18 0.52 -7.89
CA LEU A 73 -30.62 1.81 -8.28
C LEU A 73 -29.47 1.62 -9.28
N ASP A 74 -28.78 0.47 -9.22
CA ASP A 74 -27.74 0.02 -10.15
C ASP A 74 -28.21 -0.05 -11.62
N THR A 75 -29.51 -0.22 -11.85
CA THR A 75 -30.12 -0.34 -13.20
C THR A 75 -31.06 0.81 -13.54
N ALA A 76 -31.13 1.83 -12.69
CA ALA A 76 -31.96 3.01 -12.91
C ALA A 76 -31.35 3.97 -13.96
N ASP A 77 -32.13 4.96 -14.39
CA ASP A 77 -31.68 5.99 -15.34
C ASP A 77 -30.47 6.79 -14.78
N PRO A 78 -29.29 6.71 -15.43
CA PRO A 78 -28.09 7.41 -15.00
C PRO A 78 -28.25 8.93 -14.90
N SER A 79 -29.17 9.52 -15.69
CA SER A 79 -29.40 10.97 -15.70
C SER A 79 -29.82 11.50 -14.33
N ARG A 80 -30.56 10.68 -13.56
CA ARG A 80 -30.97 11.05 -12.19
C ARG A 80 -29.80 11.05 -11.22
N GLN A 81 -28.88 10.12 -11.38
CA GLN A 81 -27.69 10.04 -10.53
C GLN A 81 -26.72 11.19 -10.83
N LEU A 82 -26.64 11.62 -12.10
CA LEU A 82 -25.89 12.81 -12.49
C LEU A 82 -26.49 14.10 -11.91
N ASN A 83 -27.82 14.23 -11.90
CA ASN A 83 -28.50 15.33 -11.21
C ASN A 83 -28.20 15.31 -9.72
N LYS A 84 -28.24 14.12 -9.10
CA LYS A 84 -27.90 13.95 -7.68
C LYS A 84 -26.46 14.38 -7.39
N LEU A 85 -25.50 14.04 -8.26
CA LEU A 85 -24.11 14.51 -8.13
C LEU A 85 -24.02 16.03 -8.13
N THR A 86 -24.81 16.70 -8.95
CA THR A 86 -24.86 18.17 -9.00
C THR A 86 -25.41 18.76 -7.70
N GLU A 87 -26.40 18.11 -7.08
CA GLU A 87 -26.90 18.49 -5.74
C GLU A 87 -25.79 18.37 -4.69
N GLU A 88 -25.08 17.24 -4.63
CA GLU A 88 -24.01 17.02 -3.65
C GLU A 88 -22.85 18.02 -3.79
N VAL A 89 -22.50 18.39 -5.03
CA VAL A 89 -21.52 19.46 -5.31
C VAL A 89 -22.02 20.80 -4.77
N GLY A 90 -23.32 21.08 -4.90
CA GLY A 90 -23.94 22.28 -4.36
C GLY A 90 -23.88 22.33 -2.83
N GLU A 91 -24.17 21.21 -2.17
CA GLU A 91 -24.08 21.08 -0.71
C GLU A 91 -22.64 21.21 -0.21
N LEU A 92 -21.67 20.64 -0.93
CA LEU A 92 -20.25 20.81 -0.63
C LEU A 92 -19.84 22.28 -0.72
N ALA A 93 -20.24 22.97 -1.79
CA ALA A 93 -19.95 24.39 -1.99
C ALA A 93 -20.58 25.26 -0.90
N GLU A 94 -21.83 24.98 -0.52
CA GLU A 94 -22.49 25.66 0.61
C GLU A 94 -21.75 25.41 1.93
N GLY A 95 -21.44 24.14 2.24
CA GLY A 95 -20.74 23.73 3.45
C GLY A 95 -19.38 24.42 3.58
N PHE A 96 -18.63 24.50 2.48
CA PHE A 96 -17.35 25.22 2.42
C PHE A 96 -17.54 26.72 2.67
N ASN A 97 -18.43 27.38 1.93
CA ASN A 97 -18.66 28.82 2.03
C ASN A 97 -19.16 29.24 3.43
N LYS A 98 -19.93 28.37 4.09
CA LYS A 98 -20.47 28.60 5.45
C LYS A 98 -19.59 28.04 6.57
N LYS A 99 -18.40 27.50 6.26
CA LYS A 99 -17.44 26.92 7.22
C LYS A 99 -18.06 25.83 8.12
N LYS A 100 -18.82 24.92 7.51
CA LYS A 100 -19.49 23.80 8.19
C LYS A 100 -18.73 22.48 7.93
N PRO A 101 -17.75 22.11 8.78
CA PRO A 101 -16.89 20.96 8.53
C PRO A 101 -17.64 19.63 8.44
N ASP A 102 -18.71 19.46 9.22
CA ASP A 102 -19.53 18.23 9.17
C ASP A 102 -20.26 18.09 7.84
N GLN A 103 -20.81 19.18 7.30
CA GLN A 103 -21.46 19.18 5.98
C GLN A 103 -20.43 18.91 4.86
N ILE A 104 -19.23 19.49 4.96
CA ILE A 104 -18.16 19.21 3.98
C ILE A 104 -17.81 17.72 3.97
N LYS A 105 -17.68 17.11 5.16
CA LYS A 105 -17.37 15.68 5.30
C LYS A 105 -18.49 14.81 4.72
N ASP A 106 -19.74 15.16 4.99
CA ASP A 106 -20.93 14.46 4.51
C ASP A 106 -21.02 14.52 2.97
N SER A 107 -20.99 15.73 2.39
CA SER A 107 -21.09 15.91 0.94
C SER A 107 -19.94 15.26 0.17
N LEU A 108 -18.72 15.23 0.70
CA LEU A 108 -17.61 14.46 0.10
C LEU A 108 -17.90 12.95 0.04
N GLY A 109 -18.49 12.42 1.12
CA GLY A 109 -18.92 11.02 1.20
C GLY A 109 -20.06 10.71 0.22
N ASP A 110 -21.07 11.58 0.18
CA ASP A 110 -22.22 11.42 -0.70
C ASP A 110 -21.85 11.51 -2.17
N MET A 111 -20.93 12.41 -2.53
CA MET A 111 -20.36 12.43 -3.89
C MET A 111 -19.71 11.09 -4.25
N TYR A 112 -18.96 10.47 -3.33
CA TYR A 112 -18.35 9.15 -3.58
C TYR A 112 -19.40 8.04 -3.77
N VAL A 113 -20.44 8.02 -2.92
CA VAL A 113 -21.58 7.10 -3.05
C VAL A 113 -22.25 7.27 -4.41
N VAL A 114 -22.55 8.51 -4.79
CA VAL A 114 -23.22 8.86 -6.04
C VAL A 114 -22.38 8.45 -7.25
N MET A 115 -21.08 8.75 -7.26
CA MET A 115 -20.15 8.36 -8.34
C MET A 115 -20.03 6.85 -8.48
N THR A 116 -19.98 6.12 -7.35
CA THR A 116 -19.95 4.65 -7.35
C THR A 116 -21.19 4.08 -8.05
N ILE A 117 -22.38 4.57 -7.69
CA ILE A 117 -23.64 4.10 -8.25
C ILE A 117 -23.78 4.51 -9.72
N PHE A 118 -23.33 5.72 -10.06
CA PHE A 118 -23.33 6.20 -11.45
C PHE A 118 -22.43 5.33 -12.35
N ALA A 119 -21.24 4.93 -11.87
CA ALA A 119 -20.39 4.00 -12.59
C ALA A 119 -21.10 2.66 -12.83
N MET A 120 -21.78 2.10 -11.81
CA MET A 120 -22.56 0.86 -11.96
C MET A 120 -23.65 0.98 -13.05
N GLN A 121 -24.38 2.09 -13.07
CA GLN A 121 -25.45 2.35 -14.05
C GLN A 121 -24.92 2.47 -15.50
N LEU A 122 -23.65 2.84 -15.66
CA LEU A 122 -22.95 2.89 -16.95
C LEU A 122 -22.23 1.58 -17.30
N GLY A 123 -22.28 0.57 -16.43
CA GLY A 123 -21.54 -0.69 -16.60
C GLY A 123 -20.03 -0.55 -16.41
N LEU A 124 -19.59 0.43 -15.61
CA LEU A 124 -18.20 0.69 -15.28
C LEU A 124 -17.89 0.26 -13.84
N ASP A 125 -16.61 -0.02 -13.57
CA ASP A 125 -16.11 -0.18 -12.21
C ASP A 125 -15.43 1.11 -11.71
N ILE A 126 -15.83 1.62 -10.54
CA ILE A 126 -15.32 2.90 -10.04
C ILE A 126 -13.84 2.78 -9.63
N GLU A 127 -13.42 1.61 -9.15
CA GLU A 127 -12.03 1.29 -8.82
C GLU A 127 -11.13 1.31 -10.07
N ASP A 128 -11.62 0.82 -11.21
CA ASP A 128 -10.91 0.89 -12.50
C ASP A 128 -10.82 2.34 -12.98
N CYS A 129 -11.91 3.11 -12.89
CA CYS A 129 -11.92 4.53 -13.23
C CYS A 129 -10.90 5.33 -12.41
N ILE A 130 -10.81 5.07 -11.10
CA ILE A 130 -9.83 5.71 -10.20
C ILE A 130 -8.41 5.29 -10.58
N SER A 131 -8.19 4.02 -10.90
CA SER A 131 -6.89 3.51 -11.32
C SER A 131 -6.41 4.20 -12.60
N VAL A 132 -7.29 4.32 -13.61
CA VAL A 132 -7.00 5.06 -14.86
C VAL A 132 -6.67 6.53 -14.57
N ALA A 133 -7.43 7.18 -13.68
CA ALA A 133 -7.16 8.56 -13.29
C ALA A 133 -5.81 8.72 -12.55
N TYR A 134 -5.48 7.76 -11.67
CA TYR A 134 -4.22 7.75 -10.92
C TYR A 134 -3.01 7.59 -11.85
N GLU A 135 -3.07 6.66 -12.80
CA GLU A 135 -2.02 6.45 -13.79
C GLU A 135 -1.69 7.70 -14.60
N VAL A 136 -2.66 8.61 -14.77
CA VAL A 136 -2.47 9.90 -15.44
C VAL A 136 -1.83 10.97 -14.53
N ILE A 137 -2.03 10.91 -13.21
CA ILE A 137 -1.53 11.92 -12.27
C ILE A 137 -0.22 11.52 -11.58
N LYS A 138 0.10 10.23 -11.47
CA LYS A 138 1.23 9.73 -10.68
C LYS A 138 2.60 10.21 -11.16
N ASP A 139 2.74 10.43 -12.47
CA ASP A 139 3.99 10.85 -13.11
C ASP A 139 3.96 12.33 -13.53
N ARG A 140 2.98 13.12 -13.04
CA ARG A 140 2.90 14.55 -13.38
C ARG A 140 4.03 15.32 -12.70
N GLU A 141 4.89 15.90 -13.52
CA GLU A 141 5.85 16.92 -13.10
C GLU A 141 5.20 18.32 -13.15
N GLY A 142 5.38 19.11 -12.10
CA GLY A 142 4.74 20.41 -11.94
C GLY A 142 5.09 21.06 -10.60
N GLU A 143 4.64 22.30 -10.43
CA GLU A 143 4.86 23.08 -9.22
C GLU A 143 3.56 23.68 -8.69
N MET A 144 3.53 23.97 -7.39
CA MET A 144 2.39 24.65 -6.78
C MET A 144 2.48 26.15 -7.08
N VAL A 145 1.51 26.67 -7.84
CA VAL A 145 1.37 28.11 -8.14
C VAL A 145 0.01 28.57 -7.63
N ASP A 146 -0.01 29.55 -6.73
CA ASP A 146 -1.23 30.13 -6.13
C ASP A 146 -2.22 29.10 -5.57
N GLY A 147 -1.72 27.99 -5.01
CA GLY A 147 -2.54 26.95 -4.39
C GLY A 147 -3.12 25.93 -5.37
N ALA A 148 -2.80 26.03 -6.66
CA ALA A 148 -3.11 25.03 -7.68
C ALA A 148 -1.81 24.35 -8.16
N PHE A 149 -1.92 23.06 -8.54
CA PHE A 149 -0.79 22.36 -9.16
C PHE A 149 -0.72 22.73 -10.65
N GLY A 150 0.27 23.56 -11.01
CA GLY A 150 0.57 23.96 -12.38
C GLY A 150 1.48 22.93 -13.05
N LYS A 151 1.06 22.42 -14.21
CA LYS A 151 1.91 21.53 -15.02
C LYS A 151 3.03 22.34 -15.64
N MET A 152 4.27 21.83 -15.65
CA MET A 152 5.33 22.49 -16.42
C MET A 152 5.05 22.36 -17.93
N GLY A 153 4.93 23.49 -18.62
CA GLY A 153 4.94 23.55 -20.09
C GLY A 153 3.65 24.00 -20.80
N ASP A 154 2.66 24.56 -20.09
CA ASP A 154 1.56 25.31 -20.70
C ASP A 154 1.78 26.82 -20.59
#